data_AF-A0A382V0G8-F1
#
_entry.id   AF-A0A382V0G8-F1
#
_cell.length_a   1.000
_cell.length_b   1.000
_cell.length_c   1.000
_cell.angle_alpha   90.00
_cell.angle_beta   90.00
_cell.angle_gamma   90.00
#
_symmetry.space_group_name_H-M   'P 1'
#
loop_
_entity.id
_entity.type
_entity.pdbx_description
1 polymer ?
#
loop_
_entity_poly.entity_id
_entity_poly.type
_entity_poly.pdbx_seq_one_letter_code
_entity_poly.pdbx_strand_id
1 'polypeptide(L)' 'FTMAVFVRDKEYGRGSGASKKLASQLAAENALVRIQQDPSLLGGA' A
#
# COMPACT_ATOMS: atom_id res chain seq x y z
N PHE A 1 8.24 -12.12 5.54
CA PHE A 1 6.95 -11.55 5.96
C PHE A 1 6.32 -10.84 4.78
N THR A 2 4.99 -10.92 4.66
CA THR A 2 4.23 -10.22 3.61
C THR A 2 3.15 -9.39 4.30
N MET A 3 3.04 -8.13 3.91
CA MET A 3 2.10 -7.14 4.44
C MET A 3 1.36 -6.48 3.28
N ALA A 4 0.12 -6.07 3.52
CA ALA A 4 -0.69 -5.34 2.56
C ALA A 4 -1.36 -4.13 3.23
N VAL A 5 -1.49 -3.04 2.48
CA VAL A 5 -2.17 -1.80 2.86
C VAL A 5 -3.55 -1.82 2.22
N PHE A 6 -4.58 -1.69 3.05
CA PHE A 6 -5.97 -1.59 2.61
C PHE A 6 -6.52 -0.21 2.95
N VAL A 7 -7.23 0.40 2.01
CA VAL A 7 -8.01 1.63 2.23
C VAL A 7 -9.41 1.35 1.72
N ARG A 8 -10.42 1.49 2.60
CA ARG A 8 -11.83 1.19 2.28
C ARG A 8 -11.99 -0.20 1.66
N ASP A 9 -11.44 -1.22 2.33
CA ASP A 9 -11.47 -2.64 1.94
C ASP A 9 -10.83 -3.01 0.59
N LYS A 10 -10.23 -2.05 -0.11
CA LYS A 10 -9.46 -2.28 -1.33
C LYS A 10 -7.98 -2.32 -1.01
N GLU A 11 -7.24 -3.23 -1.63
CA GLU A 11 -5.78 -3.33 -1.47
C GLU A 11 -5.08 -2.27 -2.34
N TYR A 12 -4.19 -1.48 -1.72
CA TYR A 12 -3.47 -0.38 -2.37
C TYR A 12 -2.00 -0.70 -2.61
N GLY A 13 -1.40 -1.48 -1.72
CA GLY A 13 0.00 -1.84 -1.83
C GLY A 13 0.32 -3.10 -1.04
N ARG A 14 1.24 -3.89 -1.56
CA ARG A 14 1.74 -5.12 -0.93
C ARG A 14 3.25 -5.07 -0.88
N GLY A 15 3.82 -5.50 0.23
CA GLY A 15 5.26 -5.53 0.45
C GLY A 15 5.69 -6.84 1.10
N SER A 16 6.80 -7.38 0.61
CA SER A 16 7.41 -8.60 1.16
C SER A 16 8.84 -8.30 1.58
N GLY A 17 9.22 -8.70 2.80
CA GLY A 17 10.55 -8.43 3.35
C GLY A 17 10.97 -9.42 4.44
N ALA A 18 12.26 -9.43 4.76
CA ALA A 18 12.86 -10.29 5.77
C ALA A 18 12.32 -10.03 7.20
N SER A 19 11.74 -8.86 7.44
CA SER A 19 11.10 -8.49 8.71
C SER A 19 9.71 -7.90 8.48
N LYS A 20 8.87 -7.89 9.53
CA LYS A 20 7.56 -7.20 9.48
C LYS A 20 7.73 -5.72 9.16
N LYS A 21 8.71 -5.05 9.77
CA LYS A 21 9.04 -3.63 9.52
C LYS A 21 9.32 -3.38 8.03
N LEU A 22 10.21 -4.17 7.44
CA LEU A 22 10.56 -4.01 6.03
C LEU A 22 9.38 -4.32 5.10
N ALA A 23 8.62 -5.39 5.38
CA ALA A 23 7.44 -5.72 4.61
C ALA A 23 6.36 -4.61 4.66
N SER A 24 6.14 -4.01 5.83
CA SER A 24 5.22 -2.88 6.01
C SER A 24 5.70 -1.62 5.28
N GLN A 25 6.99 -1.30 5.35
CA GLN A 25 7.57 -0.16 4.63
C GLN A 25 7.35 -0.31 3.13
N LEU A 26 7.70 -1.47 2.56
CA LEU A 26 7.52 -1.74 1.13
C LEU A 26 6.04 -1.71 0.71
N ALA A 27 5.13 -2.19 1.58
CA ALA A 27 3.69 -2.13 1.30
C ALA A 27 3.19 -0.68 1.26
N ALA A 28 3.69 0.18 2.14
CA ALA A 28 3.33 1.60 2.17
C ALA A 28 3.91 2.37 0.97
N GLU A 29 5.17 2.13 0.60
CA GLU A 29 5.79 2.71 -0.60
C GLU A 29 5.01 2.33 -1.86
N ASN A 30 4.68 1.05 -2.03
CA ASN A 30 3.89 0.57 -3.16
C ASN A 30 2.47 1.18 -3.17
N ALA A 31 1.84 1.35 -2.01
CA ALA A 31 0.54 2.00 -1.89
C ALA A 31 0.60 3.49 -2.30
N LEU A 32 1.65 4.20 -1.87
CA LEU A 32 1.84 5.62 -2.21
C LEU A 32 2.03 5.81 -3.72
N VAL A 33 2.87 5.00 -4.36
CA VAL A 33 3.06 5.04 -5.82
C VAL A 33 1.73 4.88 -6.55
N ARG A 34 0.91 3.92 -6.10
CA ARG A 34 -0.40 3.66 -6.71
C ARG A 34 -1.36 4.83 -6.54
N ILE A 35 -1.38 5.47 -5.37
CA ILE A 35 -2.17 6.68 -5.07
C ILE A 35 -1.71 7.86 -5.94
N GLN A 36 -0.40 8.04 -6.11
CA GLN A 36 0.15 9.13 -6.92
C GLN A 36 -0.18 8.95 -8.41
N GLN A 37 -0.18 7.70 -8.90
CA GLN A 37 -0.57 7.37 -10.28
C GLN A 37 -2.07 7.52 -10.53
N ASP A 38 -2.89 7.17 -9.53
CA ASP A 38 -4.35 7.27 -9.61
C ASP A 38 -4.92 7.87 -8.31
N PRO A 39 -4.95 9.21 -8.19
CA PRO A 39 -5.47 9.90 -7.01
C PRO A 39 -6.96 9.65 -6.77
N SER A 40 -7.70 9.24 -7.81
CA SER A 40 -9.13 8.93 -7.70
C SER A 40 -9.39 7.74 -6.78
N LEU A 41 -8.37 6.89 -6.55
CA LEU A 41 -8.45 5.79 -5.61
C LEU A 41 -8.74 6.29 -4.18
N LEU A 42 -8.20 7.43 -3.77
CA LEU A 42 -8.50 7.99 -2.44
C LEU A 42 -9.90 8.58 -2.32
N GLY A 43 -10.59 8.82 -3.44
CA GLY A 43 -12.01 9.14 -3.54
C GLY A 43 -12.56 10.04 -2.44
N GLY A 44 -12.33 11.35 -2.56
CA GLY A 44 -13.29 12.37 -2.11
C GLY A 44 -14.01 12.88 -3.36
N ALA A 45 -15.31 12.61 -3.46
CA ALA A 45 -16.21 13.49 -4.21
C ALA A 45 -16.53 14.70 -3.34
#